data_AF-A0A2H0LYA7-F1
#
_entry.id   AF-A0A2H0LYA7-F1
#
_cell.length_a   1.000
_cell.length_b   1.000
_cell.length_c   1.000
_cell.angle_alpha   90.00
_cell.angle_beta   90.00
_cell.angle_gamma   90.00
#
_symmetry.space_group_name_H-M   'P 1'
#
loop_
_entity.id
_entity.type
_entity.pdbx_description
1 polymer ?
#
loop_
_entity_poly.entity_id
_entity_poly.type
_entity_poly.pdbx_seq_one_letter_code
_entity_poly.pdbx_strand_id
1 'polypeptide(L)'
;MKIVRKILDLSFQLIEKNKILAKFKPVLHAADGFFFGVDKLNIVPHITDYIDLKRYMSFVIIGLLPSVLASIYFWGWRVILVILTSYIFGGMIEVAFAVVRKKEIHEGFLVTGMIFPLILPPSVPLWAVALGVMFGVFFGKEVFGGTGKNVFNPAIVGRIFLTICFPQIMTTTWPKPYIGGLGGFMRLSVDSVTSATPL
;
A
#
# COMPACT_ATOMS: atom_id res chain seq x y z
N MET A 1 8.73 -31.66 13.31
CA MET A 1 9.58 -30.52 12.88
C MET A 1 11.04 -30.88 12.56
N LYS A 2 11.66 -31.92 13.18
CA LYS A 2 13.07 -32.31 12.89
C LYS A 2 13.37 -32.65 11.43
N ILE A 3 12.39 -33.22 10.71
CA ILE A 3 12.51 -33.59 9.29
C ILE A 3 12.63 -32.34 8.41
N VAL A 4 11.80 -31.32 8.66
CA VAL A 4 11.79 -30.06 7.89
C VAL A 4 13.11 -29.31 8.09
N ARG A 5 13.64 -29.27 9.32
CA ARG A 5 14.96 -28.68 9.61
C ARG A 5 16.09 -29.43 8.88
N LYS A 6 16.08 -30.76 8.91
CA LYS A 6 17.07 -31.58 8.21
C LYS A 6 17.07 -31.37 6.68
N ILE A 7 15.88 -31.15 6.08
CA ILE A 7 15.74 -30.85 4.65
C ILE A 7 16.30 -29.45 4.34
N LEU A 8 16.01 -28.46 5.17
CA LEU A 8 16.54 -27.10 5.04
C LEU A 8 18.07 -27.08 5.18
N ASP A 9 18.62 -27.78 6.17
CA ASP A 9 20.06 -27.87 6.40
C ASP A 9 20.79 -28.53 5.22
N LEU A 10 20.22 -29.61 4.66
CA LEU A 10 20.73 -30.26 3.44
C LEU A 10 20.69 -29.32 2.23
N SER A 11 19.62 -28.53 2.10
CA SER A 11 19.47 -27.55 1.02
C SER A 11 20.50 -26.43 1.13
N PHE A 12 20.79 -25.95 2.34
CA PHE A 12 21.86 -24.97 2.58
C PHE A 12 23.24 -25.51 2.22
N GLN A 13 23.57 -26.74 2.63
CA GLN A 13 24.86 -27.38 2.29
C GLN A 13 25.05 -27.58 0.78
N LEU A 14 23.98 -27.92 0.06
CA LEU A 14 24.02 -28.07 -1.40
C LEU A 14 24.28 -26.74 -2.12
N ILE A 15 23.75 -25.65 -1.57
CA ILE A 15 23.87 -24.30 -2.12
C ILE A 15 25.25 -23.71 -1.90
N GLU A 16 25.87 -23.93 -0.73
CA GLU A 16 27.23 -23.46 -0.45
C GLU A 16 28.28 -24.10 -1.36
N LYS A 17 28.04 -25.35 -1.79
CA LYS A 17 28.93 -26.05 -2.71
C LYS A 17 28.85 -25.56 -4.16
N ASN A 18 27.82 -24.83 -4.57
CA ASN A 18 27.56 -24.55 -5.98
C ASN A 18 27.23 -23.07 -6.25
N LYS A 19 28.11 -22.37 -6.98
CA LYS A 19 28.03 -20.92 -7.25
C LYS A 19 26.73 -20.46 -7.92
N ILE A 20 26.08 -21.32 -8.70
CA ILE A 20 24.81 -20.99 -9.38
C ILE A 20 23.65 -21.01 -8.38
N LEU A 21 23.65 -22.03 -7.52
CA LEU A 21 22.64 -22.27 -6.49
C LEU A 21 22.75 -21.26 -5.34
N ALA A 22 23.92 -20.67 -5.11
CA ALA A 22 24.14 -19.56 -4.17
C ALA A 22 23.18 -18.37 -4.36
N LYS A 23 22.68 -18.15 -5.59
CA LYS A 23 21.69 -17.09 -5.88
C LYS A 23 20.33 -17.33 -5.20
N PHE A 24 19.99 -18.57 -4.87
CA PHE A 24 18.74 -18.94 -4.20
C PHE A 24 18.84 -18.95 -2.67
N LYS A 25 20.01 -18.63 -2.11
CA LYS A 25 20.23 -18.47 -0.66
C LYS A 25 19.21 -17.56 0.03
N PRO A 26 18.76 -16.42 -0.54
CA PRO A 26 17.73 -15.58 0.08
C PRO A 26 16.38 -16.27 0.24
N VAL A 27 16.00 -17.14 -0.70
CA VAL A 27 14.71 -17.86 -0.67
C VAL A 27 14.70 -18.90 0.45
N LEU A 28 15.82 -19.58 0.67
CA LEU A 28 15.93 -20.54 1.78
C LEU A 28 16.06 -19.87 3.14
N HIS A 29 16.74 -18.72 3.25
CA HIS A 29 16.67 -17.92 4.48
C HIS A 29 15.25 -17.41 4.77
N ALA A 30 14.49 -17.04 3.74
CA ALA A 30 13.10 -16.66 3.88
C ALA A 30 12.21 -17.83 4.33
N ALA A 31 12.49 -19.05 3.86
CA ALA A 31 11.81 -20.28 4.25
C ALA A 31 12.20 -20.73 5.68
N ASP A 32 13.49 -20.69 6.03
CA ASP A 32 13.97 -20.99 7.38
C ASP A 32 13.40 -19.99 8.39
N GLY A 33 13.43 -18.69 8.07
CA GLY A 33 12.82 -17.64 8.88
C GLY A 33 11.29 -17.77 9.02
N PHE A 34 10.61 -18.32 8.01
CA PHE A 34 9.17 -18.58 8.06
C PHE A 34 8.80 -19.79 8.93
N PHE A 35 9.56 -20.89 8.82
CA PHE A 35 9.26 -22.14 9.53
C PHE A 35 9.87 -22.22 10.93
N PHE A 36 11.02 -21.58 11.14
CA PHE A 36 11.84 -21.73 12.35
C PHE A 36 12.33 -20.42 12.93
N GLY A 37 12.51 -19.40 12.09
CA GLY A 37 12.95 -18.10 12.53
C GLY A 37 14.47 -17.87 12.58
N VAL A 38 14.88 -16.63 12.77
CA VAL A 38 16.24 -16.17 13.14
C VAL A 38 16.60 -16.55 14.57
N ASP A 39 17.81 -17.08 14.74
CA ASP A 39 18.37 -17.41 16.04
C ASP A 39 18.43 -16.20 16.99
N LYS A 40 18.30 -16.46 18.30
CA LYS A 40 18.42 -15.43 19.34
C LYS A 40 19.77 -14.72 19.21
N LEU A 41 19.75 -13.40 19.05
CA LEU A 41 20.95 -12.58 19.19
C LEU A 41 21.31 -12.45 20.68
N ASN A 42 22.60 -12.54 21.02
CA ASN A 42 23.12 -12.36 22.39
C ASN A 42 23.21 -10.88 22.84
N ILE A 43 22.67 -9.95 22.05
CA ILE A 43 22.64 -8.52 22.31
C ILE A 43 21.18 -8.10 22.48
N VAL A 44 20.90 -7.27 23.48
CA VAL A 44 19.58 -6.66 23.66
C VAL A 44 19.26 -5.74 22.47
N PRO A 45 18.07 -5.84 21.84
CA PRO A 45 16.95 -6.73 22.15
C PRO A 45 17.12 -8.16 21.59
N HIS A 46 16.90 -9.16 22.44
CA HIS A 46 17.10 -10.60 22.15
C HIS A 46 16.01 -11.22 21.24
N ILE A 47 14.97 -10.46 20.89
CA ILE A 47 13.88 -10.87 19.99
C ILE A 47 14.01 -10.02 18.73
N THR A 48 14.58 -10.61 17.69
CA THR A 48 14.46 -10.08 16.33
C THR A 48 13.24 -10.71 15.69
N ASP A 49 12.32 -9.88 15.22
CA ASP A 49 11.24 -10.37 14.37
C ASP A 49 11.84 -10.70 12.99
N TYR A 50 11.32 -11.76 12.36
CA TYR A 50 11.79 -12.23 11.03
C TYR A 50 11.08 -11.53 9.89
N ILE A 51 10.11 -10.70 10.26
CA ILE A 51 9.32 -9.88 9.37
C ILE A 51 9.82 -8.45 9.52
N ASP A 52 10.72 -8.06 8.62
CA ASP A 52 11.08 -6.66 8.46
C ASP A 52 9.85 -5.83 8.09
N LEU A 53 9.82 -4.56 8.52
CA LEU A 53 8.78 -3.59 8.18
C LEU A 53 8.48 -3.56 6.67
N LYS A 54 9.52 -3.60 5.83
CA LYS A 54 9.38 -3.65 4.36
C LYS A 54 8.66 -4.91 3.88
N ARG A 55 8.97 -6.06 4.49
CA ARG A 55 8.37 -7.35 4.15
C ARG A 55 6.91 -7.42 4.60
N TYR A 56 6.61 -6.92 5.80
CA TYR A 56 5.24 -6.81 6.28
C TYR A 56 4.37 -5.94 5.36
N MET A 57 4.86 -4.76 5.01
CA MET A 57 4.13 -3.83 4.13
C MET A 57 3.94 -4.41 2.72
N SER A 58 4.91 -5.16 2.20
CA SER A 58 4.77 -5.87 0.92
C SER A 58 3.66 -6.91 0.94
N PHE A 59 3.52 -7.69 2.03
CA PHE A 59 2.42 -8.63 2.19
C PHE A 59 1.06 -7.94 2.25
N VAL A 60 0.98 -6.76 2.89
CA VAL A 60 -0.25 -5.95 2.89
C VAL A 60 -0.61 -5.51 1.47
N ILE A 61 0.36 -5.05 0.67
CA ILE A 61 0.13 -4.68 -0.73
C ILE A 61 -0.37 -5.89 -1.53
N ILE A 62 0.23 -7.07 -1.36
CA ILE A 62 -0.22 -8.30 -2.02
C ILE A 62 -1.67 -8.64 -1.60
N GLY A 63 -2.01 -8.47 -0.32
CA GLY A 63 -3.37 -8.66 0.18
C GLY A 63 -4.38 -7.63 -0.36
N LEU A 64 -3.92 -6.45 -0.77
CA LEU A 64 -4.76 -5.42 -1.41
C LEU A 64 -4.94 -5.65 -2.91
N LEU A 65 -4.09 -6.44 -3.57
CA LEU A 65 -4.21 -6.70 -5.02
C LEU A 65 -5.58 -7.23 -5.44
N PRO A 66 -6.21 -8.21 -4.75
CA PRO A 66 -7.56 -8.65 -5.10
C PRO A 66 -8.59 -7.52 -5.04
N SER A 67 -8.48 -6.62 -4.06
CA SER A 67 -9.37 -5.46 -3.92
C SER A 67 -9.15 -4.44 -5.04
N VAL A 68 -7.92 -4.22 -5.45
CA VAL A 68 -7.56 -3.32 -6.57
C VAL A 68 -8.07 -3.88 -7.89
N LEU A 69 -7.89 -5.19 -8.13
CA LEU A 69 -8.41 -5.87 -9.31
C LEU A 69 -9.93 -5.87 -9.36
N ALA A 70 -10.59 -6.11 -8.23
CA ALA A 70 -12.05 -5.97 -8.12
C ALA A 70 -12.49 -4.52 -8.41
N SER A 71 -11.76 -3.54 -7.88
CA SER A 71 -12.08 -2.13 -8.11
C SER A 71 -11.98 -1.74 -9.58
N ILE A 72 -10.94 -2.22 -10.25
CA ILE A 72 -10.77 -2.10 -11.70
C ILE A 72 -11.91 -2.80 -12.46
N TYR A 73 -12.30 -4.00 -12.05
CA TYR A 73 -13.39 -4.74 -12.68
C TYR A 73 -14.72 -3.99 -12.59
N PHE A 74 -15.04 -3.43 -11.43
CA PHE A 74 -16.33 -2.76 -11.19
C PHE A 74 -16.39 -1.32 -11.68
N TRP A 75 -15.27 -0.59 -11.70
CA TRP A 75 -15.24 0.86 -11.98
C TRP A 75 -14.27 1.29 -13.09
N GLY A 76 -13.54 0.36 -13.70
CA GLY A 76 -12.71 0.57 -14.87
C GLY A 76 -11.36 1.26 -14.62
N TRP A 77 -10.70 1.70 -15.70
CA TRP A 77 -9.34 2.24 -15.65
C TRP A 77 -9.17 3.56 -14.91
N ARG A 78 -10.26 4.27 -14.64
CA ARG A 78 -10.22 5.50 -13.85
C ARG A 78 -9.63 5.27 -12.46
N VAL A 79 -9.85 4.10 -11.85
CA VAL A 79 -9.30 3.75 -10.54
C VAL A 79 -7.77 3.83 -10.52
N ILE A 80 -7.12 3.45 -11.62
CA ILE A 80 -5.65 3.53 -11.73
C ILE A 80 -5.18 4.98 -11.67
N LEU A 81 -5.89 5.91 -12.31
CA LEU A 81 -5.55 7.34 -12.26
C LEU A 81 -5.72 7.91 -10.85
N VAL A 82 -6.76 7.50 -10.14
CA VAL A 82 -7.01 7.89 -8.74
C VAL A 82 -5.89 7.37 -7.84
N ILE A 83 -5.49 6.10 -8.01
CA ILE A 83 -4.37 5.51 -7.29
C ILE A 83 -3.06 6.25 -7.59
N LEU A 84 -2.76 6.48 -8.87
CA LEU A 84 -1.55 7.16 -9.29
C LEU A 84 -1.47 8.58 -8.71
N THR A 85 -2.59 9.30 -8.72
CA THR A 85 -2.68 10.65 -8.13
C THR A 85 -2.37 10.61 -6.63
N SER A 86 -2.93 9.65 -5.90
CA SER A 86 -2.62 9.45 -4.48
C SER A 86 -1.12 9.24 -4.24
N TYR A 87 -0.48 8.37 -5.03
CA TYR A 87 0.96 8.10 -4.90
C TYR A 87 1.83 9.32 -5.21
N ILE A 88 1.53 10.05 -6.29
CA ILE A 88 2.32 11.22 -6.70
C ILE A 88 2.26 12.30 -5.62
N PHE A 89 1.05 12.72 -5.23
CA PHE A 89 0.89 13.87 -4.33
C PHE A 89 1.21 13.54 -2.87
N GLY A 90 0.84 12.35 -2.39
CA GLY A 90 1.20 11.93 -1.04
C GLY A 90 2.69 11.62 -0.90
N GLY A 91 3.29 11.00 -1.93
CA GLY A 91 4.73 10.75 -1.97
C GLY A 91 5.53 12.06 -2.05
N MET A 92 5.03 13.07 -2.77
CA MET A 92 5.67 14.39 -2.83
C MET A 92 5.79 15.05 -1.45
N ILE A 93 4.74 14.97 -0.61
CA ILE A 93 4.79 15.50 0.75
C ILE A 93 5.79 14.73 1.62
N GLU A 94 5.79 13.39 1.54
CA GLU A 94 6.74 12.59 2.30
C GLU A 94 8.18 12.88 1.90
N VAL A 95 8.48 12.94 0.59
CA VAL A 95 9.81 13.28 0.08
C VAL A 95 10.22 14.68 0.53
N ALA A 96 9.31 15.66 0.46
CA ALA A 96 9.60 17.02 0.93
C ALA A 96 9.99 17.04 2.42
N PHE A 97 9.23 16.33 3.28
CA PHE A 97 9.53 16.25 4.71
C PHE A 97 10.78 15.41 5.02
N ALA A 98 11.05 14.36 4.25
CA ALA A 98 12.27 13.57 4.38
C ALA A 98 13.52 14.41 4.08
N VAL A 99 13.47 15.26 3.03
CA VAL A 99 14.55 16.20 2.68
C VAL A 99 14.75 17.22 3.80
N VAL A 100 13.68 17.84 4.30
CA VAL A 100 13.76 18.84 5.38
C VAL A 100 14.33 18.24 6.67
N ARG A 101 13.96 16.99 6.99
CA ARG A 101 14.37 16.31 8.23
C ARG A 101 15.65 15.49 8.09
N LYS A 102 16.24 15.40 6.89
CA LYS A 102 17.42 14.59 6.56
C LYS A 102 17.28 13.13 7.02
N LYS A 103 16.10 12.55 6.84
CA LYS A 103 15.81 11.14 7.17
C LYS A 103 15.60 10.33 5.91
N GLU A 104 15.83 9.02 6.01
CA GLU A 104 15.53 8.09 4.94
C GLU A 104 14.02 8.00 4.69
N ILE A 105 13.65 7.78 3.43
CA ILE A 105 12.27 7.58 3.03
C ILE A 105 11.84 6.19 3.49
N HIS A 106 10.78 6.14 4.30
CA HIS A 106 10.23 4.88 4.77
C HIS A 106 9.10 4.40 3.86
N GLU A 107 9.04 3.10 3.58
CA GLU A 107 8.04 2.49 2.70
C GLU A 107 6.60 2.50 3.26
N GLY A 108 6.39 3.02 4.47
CA GLY A 108 5.07 3.04 5.12
C GLY A 108 4.00 3.83 4.37
N PHE A 109 4.39 4.78 3.51
CA PHE A 109 3.42 5.45 2.65
C PHE A 109 2.93 4.58 1.49
N LEU A 110 3.69 3.58 1.02
CA LEU A 110 3.26 2.76 -0.11
C LEU A 110 1.89 2.11 0.16
N VAL A 111 1.70 1.59 1.36
CA VAL A 111 0.42 1.02 1.79
C VAL A 111 -0.66 2.09 1.91
N THR A 112 -0.34 3.23 2.51
CA THR A 112 -1.29 4.35 2.69
C THR A 112 -1.78 4.91 1.35
N GLY A 113 -0.85 5.11 0.41
CA GLY A 113 -1.11 5.59 -0.94
C GLY A 113 -1.99 4.65 -1.75
N MET A 114 -2.01 3.35 -1.42
CA MET A 114 -2.91 2.36 -2.01
C MET A 114 -4.27 2.27 -1.30
N ILE A 115 -4.31 2.34 0.03
CA ILE A 115 -5.57 2.24 0.79
C ILE A 115 -6.43 3.50 0.61
N PHE A 116 -5.82 4.69 0.66
CA PHE A 116 -6.52 5.96 0.54
C PHE A 116 -7.46 6.06 -0.70
N PRO A 117 -7.01 5.77 -1.93
CA PRO A 117 -7.89 5.83 -3.11
C PRO A 117 -8.98 4.75 -3.10
N LEU A 118 -8.77 3.61 -2.44
CA LEU A 118 -9.74 2.52 -2.37
C LEU A 118 -10.90 2.79 -1.40
N ILE A 119 -10.72 3.72 -0.45
CA ILE A 119 -11.77 4.14 0.50
C ILE A 119 -12.57 5.36 0.01
N LEU A 120 -12.21 5.91 -1.16
CA LEU A 120 -12.89 7.03 -1.80
C LEU A 120 -13.83 6.54 -2.91
N PRO A 121 -14.89 7.30 -3.23
CA PRO A 121 -15.67 7.02 -4.42
C PRO A 121 -14.78 7.04 -5.69
N PRO A 122 -14.98 6.11 -6.64
CA PRO A 122 -14.11 5.98 -7.81
C PRO A 122 -14.27 7.13 -8.83
N SER A 123 -15.38 7.88 -8.74
CA SER A 123 -15.62 9.04 -9.61
C SER A 123 -15.23 10.39 -8.97
N VAL A 124 -14.56 10.36 -7.81
CA VAL A 124 -14.00 11.59 -7.21
C VAL A 124 -13.06 12.31 -8.18
N PRO A 125 -13.10 13.65 -8.25
CA PRO A 125 -12.16 14.43 -9.04
C PRO A 125 -10.71 14.26 -8.56
N LEU A 126 -9.75 14.15 -9.49
CA LEU A 126 -8.34 13.89 -9.16
C LEU A 126 -7.73 14.97 -8.24
N TRP A 127 -8.13 16.24 -8.40
CA TRP A 127 -7.67 17.33 -7.54
C TRP A 127 -8.10 17.14 -6.08
N ALA A 128 -9.30 16.60 -5.83
CA ALA A 128 -9.79 16.36 -4.48
C ALA A 128 -9.01 15.21 -3.82
N VAL A 129 -8.67 14.18 -4.59
CA VAL A 129 -7.79 13.09 -4.14
C VAL A 129 -6.42 13.64 -3.75
N ALA A 130 -5.83 14.50 -4.58
CA ALA A 130 -4.55 15.14 -4.31
C ALA A 130 -4.57 15.97 -3.00
N LEU A 131 -5.60 16.81 -2.82
CA LEU A 131 -5.75 17.61 -1.59
C LEU A 131 -5.94 16.72 -0.35
N GLY A 132 -6.78 15.69 -0.46
CA GLY A 132 -7.07 14.79 0.66
C GLY A 132 -5.85 13.97 1.09
N VAL A 133 -5.08 13.44 0.14
CA VAL A 133 -3.86 12.69 0.47
C VAL A 133 -2.78 13.59 1.03
N MET A 134 -2.60 14.81 0.48
CA MET A 134 -1.63 15.77 1.00
C MET A 134 -1.97 16.15 2.44
N PHE A 135 -3.24 16.46 2.72
CA PHE A 135 -3.69 16.79 4.07
C PHE A 135 -3.53 15.60 5.02
N GLY A 136 -3.95 14.40 4.61
CA GLY A 136 -3.86 13.19 5.41
C GLY A 136 -2.42 12.78 5.74
N VAL A 137 -1.51 12.86 4.79
CA VAL A 137 -0.08 12.55 5.01
C VAL A 137 0.58 13.63 5.86
N PHE A 138 0.32 14.91 5.58
CA PHE A 138 0.89 16.02 6.32
C PHE A 138 0.45 15.98 7.80
N PHE A 139 -0.85 16.04 8.07
CA PHE A 139 -1.37 16.11 9.44
C PHE A 139 -1.44 14.75 10.14
N GLY A 140 -1.68 13.66 9.41
CA GLY A 140 -1.84 12.33 10.00
C GLY A 140 -0.52 11.60 10.27
N LYS A 141 0.56 11.97 9.59
CA LYS A 141 1.87 11.27 9.68
C LYS A 141 3.05 12.21 9.85
N GLU A 142 3.21 13.19 8.96
CA GLU A 142 4.45 13.98 8.94
C GLU A 142 4.56 14.94 10.12
N VAL A 143 3.49 15.61 10.55
CA VAL A 143 3.51 16.49 11.73
C VAL A 143 4.03 15.75 12.99
N PHE A 144 3.70 14.46 13.15
CA PHE A 144 4.10 13.65 14.30
C PHE A 144 5.49 13.00 14.21
N GLY A 145 6.22 13.26 13.13
CA GLY A 145 7.61 12.81 12.99
C GLY A 145 7.83 11.64 12.03
N GLY A 146 6.81 11.26 11.25
CA GLY A 146 6.91 10.28 10.16
C GLY A 146 6.52 8.85 10.55
N THR A 147 6.83 7.89 9.66
CA THR A 147 6.45 6.48 9.79
C THR A 147 6.85 5.88 11.15
N GLY A 148 5.90 5.21 11.81
CA GLY A 148 6.09 4.60 13.14
C GLY A 148 5.76 5.52 14.32
N LYS A 149 5.48 6.81 14.07
CA LYS A 149 5.03 7.79 15.08
C LYS A 149 3.63 8.33 14.81
N ASN A 150 2.89 7.69 13.91
CA ASN A 150 1.57 8.12 13.50
C ASN A 150 0.57 7.82 14.63
N VAL A 151 0.01 8.86 15.25
CA VAL A 151 -1.05 8.72 16.25
C VAL A 151 -2.35 8.22 15.59
N PHE A 152 -2.60 8.65 14.36
CA PHE A 152 -3.79 8.32 13.58
C PHE A 152 -3.41 7.68 12.24
N ASN A 153 -4.34 6.96 11.62
CA ASN A 153 -4.15 6.44 10.26
C ASN A 153 -4.25 7.60 9.25
N PRO A 154 -3.16 7.94 8.52
CA PRO A 154 -3.15 9.08 7.59
C PRO A 154 -4.18 8.97 6.46
N ALA A 155 -4.50 7.76 5.98
CA ALA A 155 -5.53 7.58 4.95
C ALA A 155 -6.93 7.96 5.48
N ILE A 156 -7.24 7.60 6.73
CA ILE A 156 -8.53 7.94 7.35
C ILE A 156 -8.60 9.43 7.67
N VAL A 157 -7.50 10.04 8.15
CA VAL A 157 -7.42 11.50 8.35
C VAL A 157 -7.73 12.25 7.06
N GLY A 158 -7.12 11.85 5.94
CA GLY A 158 -7.42 12.43 4.63
C GLY A 158 -8.87 12.24 4.20
N ARG A 159 -9.46 11.06 4.46
CA ARG A 159 -10.87 10.79 4.13
C ARG A 159 -11.83 11.61 4.97
N ILE A 160 -11.58 11.75 6.26
CA ILE A 160 -12.39 12.58 7.17
C ILE A 160 -12.33 14.03 6.71
N PHE A 161 -11.14 14.54 6.38
CA PHE A 161 -10.98 15.88 5.82
C PHE A 161 -11.83 16.09 4.56
N LEU A 162 -11.76 15.18 3.58
CA LEU A 162 -12.59 15.29 2.38
C LEU A 162 -14.09 15.20 2.68
N THR A 163 -14.48 14.38 3.64
CA THR A 163 -15.90 14.21 4.02
C THR A 163 -16.46 15.47 4.70
N ILE A 164 -15.65 16.14 5.53
CA ILE A 164 -16.05 17.36 6.24
C ILE A 164 -16.04 18.58 5.29
N CYS A 165 -14.97 18.74 4.50
CA CYS A 165 -14.80 19.91 3.63
C CYS A 165 -15.57 19.82 2.31
N PHE A 166 -15.75 18.61 1.77
CA PHE A 166 -16.38 18.38 0.46
C PHE A 166 -17.42 17.23 0.53
N PRO A 167 -18.48 17.37 1.36
CA PRO A 167 -19.46 16.31 1.58
C PRO A 167 -20.20 15.92 0.30
N GLN A 168 -20.55 16.90 -0.55
CA GLN A 168 -21.22 16.64 -1.83
C GLN A 168 -20.40 15.68 -2.70
N ILE A 169 -19.11 15.93 -2.87
CA ILE A 169 -18.22 15.08 -3.67
C ILE A 169 -18.19 13.67 -3.07
N MET A 170 -18.09 13.53 -1.75
CA MET A 170 -17.99 12.23 -1.10
C MET A 170 -19.28 11.39 -1.11
N THR A 171 -20.45 12.04 -1.15
CA THR A 171 -21.75 11.36 -1.08
C THR A 171 -22.38 11.10 -2.45
N THR A 172 -22.22 12.00 -3.43
CA THR A 172 -22.95 11.91 -4.71
C THR A 172 -22.20 11.15 -5.81
N THR A 173 -20.90 10.90 -5.65
CA THR A 173 -20.04 10.30 -6.69
C THR A 173 -19.85 8.78 -6.56
N TRP A 174 -20.88 8.06 -6.11
CA TRP A 174 -20.90 6.58 -6.09
C TRP A 174 -21.61 6.05 -7.34
N PRO A 175 -20.88 5.76 -8.45
CA PRO A 175 -21.47 5.19 -9.64
C PRO A 175 -21.89 3.74 -9.39
N LYS A 176 -22.97 3.33 -10.08
CA LYS A 176 -23.36 1.92 -10.12
C LYS A 176 -22.21 1.09 -10.72
N PRO A 177 -21.89 -0.08 -10.14
CA PRO A 177 -20.82 -0.92 -10.66
C PRO A 177 -21.18 -1.43 -12.06
N TYR A 178 -20.17 -1.59 -12.92
CA TYR A 178 -20.37 -2.26 -14.20
C TYR A 178 -20.62 -3.75 -13.96
N ILE A 179 -21.75 -4.26 -14.43
CA ILE A 179 -22.16 -5.66 -14.30
C ILE A 179 -22.33 -6.22 -15.72
N GLY A 180 -21.43 -7.13 -16.14
CA GLY A 180 -21.50 -7.85 -17.43
C GLY A 180 -20.17 -7.92 -18.21
N GLY A 181 -19.92 -9.03 -18.92
CA GLY A 181 -18.76 -9.24 -19.79
C GLY A 181 -17.40 -9.11 -19.08
N LEU A 182 -16.41 -8.51 -19.75
CA LEU A 182 -15.12 -8.11 -19.15
C LEU A 182 -15.24 -6.89 -18.19
N GLY A 183 -16.45 -6.46 -17.82
CA GLY A 183 -16.67 -5.38 -16.86
C GLY A 183 -16.03 -4.04 -17.29
N GLY A 184 -15.44 -3.34 -16.32
CA GLY A 184 -14.72 -2.09 -16.49
C GLY A 184 -13.37 -2.20 -17.23
N PHE A 185 -12.84 -3.41 -17.48
CA PHE A 185 -11.55 -3.60 -18.16
C PHE A 185 -11.56 -3.15 -19.63
N MET A 186 -12.70 -3.25 -20.31
CA MET A 186 -12.85 -2.83 -21.71
C MET A 186 -13.30 -1.38 -21.88
N ARG A 187 -13.54 -0.65 -20.79
CA ARG A 187 -13.99 0.74 -20.85
C ARG A 187 -12.94 1.65 -20.22
N LEU A 188 -12.23 2.37 -21.09
CA LEU A 188 -11.59 3.64 -20.75
C LEU A 188 -12.70 4.65 -20.48
N SER A 189 -13.45 4.49 -19.39
CA SER A 189 -14.57 5.38 -19.08
C SER A 189 -14.03 6.75 -18.62
N VAL A 190 -13.66 7.55 -19.62
CA VAL A 190 -13.98 8.97 -19.66
C VAL A 190 -15.43 9.03 -20.16
N ASP A 191 -16.38 8.75 -19.27
CA ASP A 191 -17.73 9.27 -19.46
C ASP A 191 -17.98 10.25 -18.31
N SER A 192 -17.68 11.51 -18.60
CA SER A 192 -18.58 12.57 -18.19
C SER A 192 -19.97 12.19 -18.69
N VAL A 193 -20.72 11.42 -17.91
CA VAL A 193 -22.17 11.43 -18.05
C VAL A 193 -22.58 12.82 -17.60
N THR A 194 -22.77 13.70 -18.57
CA THR A 194 -23.52 14.94 -18.44
C THR A 194 -24.92 14.55 -18.00
N SER A 195 -25.09 14.33 -16.69
CA SER A 195 -26.40 14.29 -16.06
C SER A 195 -26.65 15.68 -15.52
N ALA A 196 -27.86 16.20 -15.78
CA ALA A 196 -28.32 17.40 -15.13
C ALA A 196 -28.25 17.18 -13.61
N THR A 197 -27.72 18.16 -12.88
CA THR A 197 -27.81 18.23 -11.43
C THR A 197 -29.28 18.06 -11.02
N PRO A 198 -29.64 17.01 -10.28
CA PRO A 198 -30.93 17.00 -9.59
C PRO A 198 -30.86 18.08 -8.51
N LEU A 199 -31.83 19.00 -8.54
CA LEU A 199 -32.03 20.06 -7.54
C LEU A 199 -32.16 19.46 -6.13
#